data_AF-A0AA42CGF3-F1
#
_entry.id   AF-A0AA42CGF3-F1
#
_cell.length_a   1.000
_cell.length_b   1.000
_cell.length_c   1.000
_cell.angle_alpha   90.00
_cell.angle_beta   90.00
_cell.angle_gamma   90.00
#
_symmetry.space_group_name_H-M   'P 1'
#
loop_
_entity.id
_entity.type
_entity.pdbx_description
1 polymer ?
#
loop_
_entity_poly.entity_id
_entity_poly.type
_entity_poly.pdbx_seq_one_letter_code
_entity_poly.pdbx_strand_id
1 'polypeptide(L)'
;MPPAPAPKVILAAGQAPDATDFLFRLGMLEGHLIIGHDLLRAGQPALALPHFGHPVRELYDDLEPFIAANRIPPFEAQLIQLEAAVAKAPASPETEVLFQAMIATVHKARLTTPAALRDSIPEMIRICSDTVDAAAGEYGQALNRGRIDSMVEYHDSRGYLSYVAQELDRLQARAADPAGQGLLTKFRGVLAKAQWIVVPLLPGSTPRASVAQYRAVAAQAATVAPR
;
A
#
# COMPACT_ATOMS: atom_id res chain seq x y z
N MET A 1 0.06 7.75 -24.34
CA MET A 1 1.19 8.16 -23.50
C MET A 1 0.89 7.65 -22.10
N PRO A 2 1.81 6.93 -21.44
CA PRO A 2 1.66 6.65 -20.01
C PRO A 2 1.54 8.00 -19.27
N PRO A 3 0.69 8.11 -18.23
CA PRO A 3 0.70 9.30 -17.39
C PRO A 3 2.07 9.43 -16.71
N ALA A 4 2.45 10.67 -16.42
CA ALA A 4 3.69 10.94 -15.71
C ALA A 4 3.69 10.21 -14.36
N PRO A 5 4.84 9.65 -13.93
CA PRO A 5 4.96 9.15 -12.56
C PRO A 5 4.52 10.24 -11.58
N ALA A 6 3.97 9.83 -10.44
CA ALA A 6 3.67 10.76 -9.36
C ALA A 6 4.92 11.64 -9.10
N PRO A 7 4.77 12.96 -8.93
CA PRO A 7 5.91 13.85 -8.79
C PRO A 7 6.78 13.37 -7.61
N LYS A 8 8.06 13.07 -7.89
CA LYS A 8 9.05 12.80 -6.84
C LYS A 8 9.04 13.98 -5.87
N VAL A 9 8.80 13.70 -4.60
CA VAL A 9 8.90 14.71 -3.53
C VAL A 9 10.39 14.98 -3.33
N ILE A 10 10.90 15.99 -4.04
CA ILE A 10 12.24 16.50 -3.80
C ILE A 10 12.17 17.29 -2.49
N LEU A 11 12.69 16.72 -1.41
CA LEU A 11 12.87 17.44 -0.15
C LEU A 11 13.76 18.66 -0.42
N ALA A 12 13.24 19.86 -0.13
CA ALA A 12 14.07 21.06 -0.11
C ALA A 12 15.16 20.90 0.95
N ALA A 13 16.37 21.37 0.65
CA ALA A 13 17.51 21.27 1.57
C ALA A 13 17.15 21.90 2.94
N GLY A 14 17.17 21.08 3.99
CA GLY A 14 16.89 21.49 5.37
C GLY A 14 15.48 21.17 5.90
N GLN A 15 14.57 20.64 5.08
CA GLN A 15 13.27 20.14 5.57
C GLN A 15 13.47 18.76 6.22
N ALA A 16 13.05 18.60 7.48
CA ALA A 16 12.98 17.27 8.09
C ALA A 16 12.03 16.38 7.25
N PRO A 17 12.37 15.11 7.00
CA PRO A 17 11.48 14.22 6.26
C PRO A 17 10.12 14.11 6.96
N ASP A 18 9.02 14.31 6.23
CA ASP A 18 7.65 14.26 6.75
C ASP A 18 7.22 12.85 7.17
N ALA A 19 7.07 12.63 8.49
CA ALA A 19 6.68 11.33 9.04
C ALA A 19 5.34 10.80 8.46
N THR A 20 4.44 11.67 8.01
CA THR A 20 3.18 11.29 7.35
C THR A 20 3.45 10.68 5.98
N ASP A 21 4.28 11.34 5.15
CA ASP A 21 4.70 10.83 3.85
C ASP A 21 5.46 9.50 3.99
N PHE A 22 6.31 9.38 5.01
CA PHE A 22 7.00 8.13 5.29
C PHE A 22 6.03 6.98 5.61
N LEU A 23 5.03 7.22 6.46
CA LEU A 23 4.01 6.22 6.79
C LEU A 23 3.19 5.82 5.57
N PHE A 24 2.82 6.80 4.74
CA PHE A 24 2.12 6.56 3.48
C PHE A 24 2.94 5.63 2.55
N ARG A 25 4.21 5.96 2.32
CA ARG A 25 5.10 5.17 1.44
C ARG A 25 5.40 3.78 1.98
N LEU A 26 5.62 3.64 3.30
CA LEU A 26 5.74 2.33 3.94
C LEU A 26 4.46 1.51 3.78
N GLY A 27 3.29 2.16 3.83
CA GLY A 27 2.00 1.52 3.58
C GLY A 27 1.84 0.99 2.17
N MET A 28 2.27 1.75 1.15
CA MET A 28 2.27 1.27 -0.23
C MET A 28 3.22 0.09 -0.43
N LEU A 29 4.43 0.18 0.15
CA LEU A 29 5.39 -0.92 0.15
C LEU A 29 4.81 -2.19 0.79
N GLU A 30 4.21 -2.07 1.98
CA GLU A 30 3.55 -3.20 2.66
C GLU A 30 2.38 -3.75 1.82
N GLY A 31 1.64 -2.88 1.13
CA GLY A 31 0.57 -3.26 0.22
C GLY A 31 1.04 -4.17 -0.93
N HIS A 32 2.17 -3.85 -1.58
CA HIS A 32 2.77 -4.73 -2.59
C HIS A 32 3.17 -6.09 -2.00
N LEU A 33 3.81 -6.09 -0.82
CA LEU A 33 4.21 -7.33 -0.16
C LEU A 33 2.99 -8.22 0.16
N ILE A 34 1.90 -7.62 0.65
CA ILE A 34 0.65 -8.34 0.95
C ILE A 34 0.07 -9.00 -0.30
N ILE A 35 -0.08 -8.27 -1.42
CA ILE A 35 -0.67 -8.85 -2.62
C ILE A 35 0.25 -9.89 -3.28
N GLY A 36 1.56 -9.66 -3.27
CA GLY A 36 2.55 -10.65 -3.70
C GLY A 36 2.41 -11.96 -2.91
N HIS A 37 2.27 -11.88 -1.59
CA HIS A 37 2.06 -13.05 -0.73
C HIS A 37 0.74 -13.76 -0.99
N ASP A 38 -0.36 -13.01 -1.13
CA ASP A 38 -1.68 -13.56 -1.46
C ASP A 38 -1.63 -14.35 -2.79
N LEU A 39 -0.91 -13.83 -3.79
CA LEU A 39 -0.73 -14.51 -5.07
C LEU A 39 0.14 -15.76 -4.96
N LEU A 40 1.21 -15.75 -4.14
CA LEU A 40 1.98 -16.97 -3.85
C LEU A 40 1.10 -18.05 -3.22
N ARG A 41 0.28 -17.68 -2.23
CA ARG A 41 -0.65 -18.59 -1.56
C ARG A 41 -1.75 -19.11 -2.49
N ALA A 42 -2.10 -18.34 -3.51
CA ALA A 42 -3.02 -18.76 -4.57
C ALA A 42 -2.36 -19.58 -5.69
N GLY A 43 -1.06 -19.91 -5.57
CA GLY A 43 -0.32 -20.67 -6.58
C GLY A 43 -0.06 -19.88 -7.85
N GLN A 44 0.05 -18.55 -7.76
CA GLN A 44 0.25 -17.62 -8.88
C GLN A 44 1.62 -16.90 -8.82
N PRO A 45 2.75 -17.63 -8.81
CA PRO A 45 4.06 -17.01 -8.61
C PRO A 45 4.48 -16.04 -9.71
N ALA A 46 4.05 -16.27 -10.96
CA ALA A 46 4.33 -15.38 -12.08
C ALA A 46 3.64 -14.01 -11.92
N LEU A 47 2.43 -13.99 -11.33
CA LEU A 47 1.72 -12.76 -11.01
C LEU A 47 2.26 -12.13 -9.72
N ALA A 48 2.75 -12.95 -8.78
CA ALA A 48 3.29 -12.48 -7.51
C ALA A 48 4.63 -11.73 -7.66
N LEU A 49 5.52 -12.23 -8.52
CA LEU A 49 6.91 -11.76 -8.61
C LEU A 49 7.06 -10.24 -8.81
N PRO A 50 6.33 -9.58 -9.72
CA PRO A 50 6.42 -8.13 -9.90
C PRO A 50 6.24 -7.33 -8.61
N HIS A 51 5.33 -7.75 -7.73
CA HIS A 51 5.03 -7.05 -6.47
C HIS A 51 6.17 -7.09 -5.45
N PHE A 52 7.09 -8.06 -5.55
CA PHE A 52 8.30 -8.05 -4.70
C PHE A 52 9.38 -7.11 -5.26
N GLY A 53 9.28 -6.76 -6.55
CA GLY A 53 10.21 -5.89 -7.24
C GLY A 53 9.78 -4.43 -7.32
N HIS A 54 8.48 -4.13 -7.38
CA HIS A 54 7.94 -2.75 -7.40
C HIS A 54 8.46 -1.91 -6.22
N PRO A 55 8.45 -2.41 -4.96
CA PRO A 55 9.05 -1.68 -3.83
C PRO A 55 10.48 -1.17 -4.08
N VAL A 56 11.33 -1.99 -4.70
CA VAL A 56 12.72 -1.62 -4.99
C VAL A 56 12.78 -0.55 -6.06
N ARG A 57 12.03 -0.72 -7.15
CA ARG A 57 12.14 0.09 -8.36
C ARG A 57 11.39 1.42 -8.29
N GLU A 58 10.35 1.49 -7.48
CA GLU A 58 9.39 2.61 -7.49
C GLU A 58 9.39 3.39 -6.18
N LEU A 59 9.61 2.71 -5.05
CA LEU A 59 9.39 3.31 -3.72
C LEU A 59 10.68 3.52 -2.93
N TYR A 60 11.70 2.67 -3.11
CA TYR A 60 12.84 2.64 -2.20
C TYR A 60 13.66 3.92 -2.23
N ASP A 61 13.97 4.46 -3.41
CA ASP A 61 14.67 5.75 -3.58
C ASP A 61 14.03 6.87 -2.76
N ASP A 62 12.69 6.90 -2.72
CA ASP A 62 11.95 7.94 -2.01
C ASP A 62 11.91 7.68 -0.49
N LEU A 63 12.16 6.45 -0.04
CA LEU A 63 12.27 6.07 1.38
C LEU A 63 13.67 6.32 1.94
N GLU A 64 14.72 6.31 1.11
CA GLU A 64 16.12 6.45 1.57
C GLU A 64 16.37 7.68 2.46
N PRO A 65 15.87 8.89 2.15
CA PRO A 65 16.12 10.06 2.99
C PRO A 65 15.53 9.89 4.40
N PHE A 66 14.38 9.23 4.52
CA PHE A 66 13.73 8.94 5.79
C PHE A 66 14.47 7.88 6.59
N ILE A 67 14.89 6.80 5.92
CA ILE A 67 15.69 5.71 6.49
C ILE A 67 16.97 6.29 7.10
N ALA A 68 17.68 7.12 6.35
CA ALA A 68 18.90 7.77 6.79
C ALA A 68 18.65 8.73 7.98
N ALA A 69 17.65 9.63 7.86
CA ALA A 69 17.34 10.61 8.90
C ALA A 69 16.92 9.98 10.24
N ASN A 70 16.22 8.84 10.19
CA ASN A 70 15.75 8.12 11.37
C ASN A 70 16.72 7.02 11.83
N ARG A 71 17.91 6.92 11.22
CA ARG A 71 18.93 5.90 11.52
C ARG A 71 18.39 4.46 11.45
N ILE A 72 17.44 4.24 10.55
CA ILE A 72 16.91 2.92 10.26
C ILE A 72 17.98 2.19 9.43
N PRO A 73 18.35 0.95 9.77
CA PRO A 73 19.21 0.15 8.89
C PRO A 73 18.58 0.04 7.49
N PRO A 74 19.33 0.28 6.41
CA PRO A 74 18.79 0.10 5.06
C PRO A 74 18.37 -1.35 4.85
N PHE A 75 17.33 -1.54 4.06
CA PHE A 75 16.69 -2.84 3.83
C PHE A 75 16.41 -3.13 2.35
N GLU A 76 16.98 -2.35 1.43
CA GLU A 76 16.92 -2.63 -0.02
C GLU A 76 17.42 -4.04 -0.35
N ALA A 77 18.56 -4.42 0.22
CA ALA A 77 19.14 -5.74 0.01
C ALA A 77 18.21 -6.87 0.49
N GLN A 78 17.39 -6.63 1.52
CA GLN A 78 16.38 -7.60 1.97
C GLN A 78 15.24 -7.72 0.96
N LEU A 79 14.78 -6.61 0.38
CA LEU A 79 13.77 -6.62 -0.69
C LEU A 79 14.28 -7.37 -1.93
N ILE A 80 15.51 -7.07 -2.38
CA ILE A 80 16.15 -7.76 -3.52
C ILE A 80 16.33 -9.25 -3.22
N GLN A 81 16.73 -9.60 -2.00
CA GLN A 81 16.86 -11.00 -1.59
C GLN A 81 15.50 -11.72 -1.61
N LEU A 82 14.43 -11.07 -1.15
CA LEU A 82 13.08 -11.61 -1.18
C LEU A 82 12.59 -11.80 -2.62
N GLU A 83 12.74 -10.80 -3.49
CA GLU A 83 12.39 -10.90 -4.92
C GLU A 83 13.12 -12.09 -5.57
N ALA A 84 14.44 -12.23 -5.34
CA ALA A 84 15.23 -13.33 -5.87
C ALA A 84 14.79 -14.70 -5.33
N ALA A 85 14.41 -14.79 -4.04
CA ALA A 85 13.89 -16.00 -3.45
C ALA A 85 12.54 -16.41 -4.06
N VAL A 86 11.64 -15.43 -4.26
CA VAL A 86 10.35 -15.65 -4.93
C VAL A 86 10.55 -16.12 -6.38
N ALA A 87 11.49 -15.52 -7.11
CA ALA A 87 11.80 -15.92 -8.48
C ALA A 87 12.35 -17.36 -8.57
N LYS A 88 13.16 -17.77 -7.59
CA LYS A 88 13.84 -19.07 -7.59
C LYS A 88 12.99 -20.20 -7.00
N ALA A 89 12.33 -19.95 -5.89
CA ALA A 89 11.66 -20.97 -5.08
C ALA A 89 10.43 -20.39 -4.35
N PRO A 90 9.38 -20.00 -5.09
CA PRO A 90 8.25 -19.22 -4.58
C PRO A 90 7.45 -19.89 -3.45
N ALA A 91 7.44 -21.23 -3.40
CA ALA A 91 6.72 -22.01 -2.40
C ALA A 91 7.62 -22.58 -1.31
N SER A 92 8.90 -22.19 -1.25
CA SER A 92 9.82 -22.76 -0.26
C SER A 92 9.62 -22.14 1.14
N PRO A 93 9.86 -22.90 2.22
CA PRO A 93 9.84 -22.36 3.58
C PRO A 93 10.81 -21.18 3.77
N GLU A 94 11.95 -21.18 3.06
CA GLU A 94 12.94 -20.10 3.12
C GLU A 94 12.38 -18.80 2.53
N THR A 95 11.63 -18.87 1.43
CA THR A 95 10.94 -17.70 0.85
C THR A 95 9.92 -17.12 1.82
N GLU A 96 9.16 -17.97 2.51
CA GLU A 96 8.23 -17.52 3.55
C GLU A 96 8.96 -16.85 4.72
N VAL A 97 10.08 -17.41 5.18
CA VAL A 97 10.90 -16.80 6.24
C VAL A 97 11.41 -15.42 5.82
N LEU A 98 11.88 -15.26 4.58
CA LEU A 98 12.31 -13.97 4.05
C LEU A 98 11.16 -12.96 3.98
N PHE A 99 9.97 -13.41 3.55
CA PHE A 99 8.78 -12.57 3.53
C PHE A 99 8.44 -12.05 4.93
N GLN A 100 8.35 -12.94 5.92
CA GLN A 100 8.04 -12.56 7.31
C GLN A 100 9.12 -11.64 7.90
N ALA A 101 10.39 -11.88 7.59
CA ALA A 101 11.48 -11.00 8.01
C ALA A 101 11.33 -9.59 7.40
N MET A 102 10.97 -9.50 6.12
CA MET A 102 10.74 -8.22 5.45
C MET A 102 9.54 -7.46 6.05
N ILE A 103 8.41 -8.14 6.28
CA ILE A 103 7.26 -7.53 6.98
C ILE A 103 7.66 -7.01 8.35
N ALA A 104 8.43 -7.79 9.12
CA ALA A 104 8.93 -7.35 10.42
C ALA A 104 9.86 -6.13 10.33
N THR A 105 10.69 -6.03 9.29
CA THR A 105 11.52 -4.85 9.02
C THR A 105 10.67 -3.63 8.72
N VAL A 106 9.63 -3.75 7.88
CA VAL A 106 8.69 -2.66 7.58
C VAL A 106 7.97 -2.19 8.84
N HIS A 107 7.51 -3.12 9.68
CA HIS A 107 6.85 -2.78 10.96
C HIS A 107 7.81 -2.08 11.92
N LYS A 108 9.08 -2.49 12.00
CA LYS A 108 10.10 -1.77 12.78
C LYS A 108 10.36 -0.37 12.25
N ALA A 109 10.44 -0.19 10.92
CA ALA A 109 10.57 1.13 10.31
C ALA A 109 9.38 2.03 10.67
N ARG A 110 8.15 1.51 10.59
CA ARG A 110 6.93 2.22 11.02
C ARG A 110 7.04 2.75 12.45
N LEU A 111 7.58 1.96 13.38
CA LEU A 111 7.70 2.33 14.80
C LEU A 111 8.65 3.50 15.08
N THR A 112 9.52 3.87 14.13
CA THR A 112 10.41 5.04 14.26
C THR A 112 9.68 6.38 14.11
N THR A 113 8.47 6.36 13.55
CA THR A 113 7.62 7.55 13.48
C THR A 113 6.97 7.87 14.83
N PRO A 114 6.63 9.15 15.10
CA PRO A 114 6.04 9.55 16.37
C PRO A 114 4.81 8.73 16.74
N ALA A 115 4.75 8.24 17.99
CA ALA A 115 3.57 7.52 18.48
C ALA A 115 2.30 8.37 18.39
N ALA A 116 2.39 9.66 18.70
CA ALA A 116 1.25 10.60 18.57
C ALA A 116 0.64 10.63 17.16
N LEU A 117 1.47 10.47 16.11
CA LEU A 117 0.98 10.36 14.73
C LEU A 117 0.31 9.00 14.49
N ARG A 118 1.02 7.90 14.81
CA ARG A 118 0.53 6.54 14.62
C ARG A 118 -0.75 6.21 15.40
N ASP A 119 -0.92 6.84 16.55
CA ASP A 119 -2.06 6.61 17.45
C ASP A 119 -3.21 7.58 17.18
N SER A 120 -2.97 8.65 16.41
CA SER A 120 -4.02 9.57 15.98
C SER A 120 -4.90 8.96 14.89
N ILE A 121 -6.13 8.60 15.26
CA ILE A 121 -7.14 8.11 14.30
C ILE A 121 -7.37 9.12 13.16
N PRO A 122 -7.57 10.43 13.42
CA PRO A 122 -7.68 11.44 12.37
C PRO A 122 -6.54 11.42 11.34
N GLU A 123 -5.29 11.43 11.81
CA GLU A 123 -4.12 11.51 10.94
C GLU A 123 -3.91 10.21 10.15
N MET A 124 -4.06 9.05 10.81
CA MET A 124 -3.95 7.76 10.13
C MET A 124 -5.08 7.53 9.12
N ILE A 125 -6.27 8.11 9.34
CA ILE A 125 -7.35 8.08 8.36
C ILE A 125 -7.03 8.95 7.14
N ARG A 126 -6.32 10.07 7.32
CA ARG A 126 -5.81 10.87 6.20
C ARG A 126 -4.84 10.06 5.35
N ILE A 127 -3.86 9.40 5.98
CA ILE A 127 -2.92 8.50 5.28
C ILE A 127 -3.68 7.37 4.55
N CYS A 128 -4.63 6.72 5.22
CA CYS A 128 -5.46 5.68 4.58
C CYS A 128 -6.25 6.23 3.38
N SER A 129 -6.72 7.48 3.45
CA SER A 129 -7.41 8.13 2.35
C SER A 129 -6.50 8.34 1.15
N ASP A 130 -5.27 8.80 1.38
CA ASP A 130 -4.26 8.97 0.33
C ASP A 130 -3.92 7.62 -0.30
N THR A 131 -3.82 6.54 0.50
CA THR A 131 -3.62 5.18 -0.01
C THR A 131 -4.80 4.68 -0.86
N VAL A 132 -6.05 5.04 -0.52
CA VAL A 132 -7.22 4.72 -1.37
C VAL A 132 -7.18 5.50 -2.69
N ASP A 133 -6.69 6.74 -2.69
CA ASP A 133 -6.53 7.51 -3.93
C ASP A 133 -5.41 6.93 -4.82
N ALA A 134 -4.28 6.55 -4.22
CA ALA A 134 -3.21 5.82 -4.93
C ALA A 134 -3.74 4.51 -5.54
N ALA A 135 -4.54 3.74 -4.80
CA ALA A 135 -5.17 2.52 -5.30
C ALA A 135 -6.10 2.78 -6.51
N ALA A 136 -6.82 3.91 -6.53
CA ALA A 136 -7.60 4.33 -7.69
C ALA A 136 -6.71 4.76 -8.87
N GLY A 137 -5.49 5.23 -8.60
CA GLY A 137 -4.41 5.45 -9.55
C GLY A 137 -3.98 4.18 -10.26
N GLU A 138 -3.53 3.17 -9.51
CA GLU A 138 -3.07 1.89 -10.08
C GLU A 138 -4.20 1.19 -10.84
N TYR A 139 -5.43 1.26 -10.32
CA TYR A 139 -6.58 0.76 -11.07
C TYR A 139 -6.77 1.46 -12.42
N GLY A 140 -6.51 2.78 -12.49
CA GLY A 140 -6.52 3.52 -13.74
C GLY A 140 -5.46 3.00 -14.73
N GLN A 141 -4.27 2.69 -14.23
CA GLN A 141 -3.15 2.14 -15.01
C GLN A 141 -3.42 0.70 -15.46
N ALA A 142 -4.21 -0.04 -14.69
CA ALA A 142 -4.66 -1.38 -15.05
C ALA A 142 -5.56 -1.40 -16.28
N LEU A 143 -6.26 -0.29 -16.58
CA LEU A 143 -7.27 -0.25 -17.62
C LEU A 143 -6.76 0.32 -18.95
N ASN A 144 -6.89 -0.47 -20.01
CA ASN A 144 -6.69 -0.04 -21.38
C ASN A 144 -7.97 -0.24 -22.19
N ARG A 145 -8.48 0.85 -22.79
CA ARG A 145 -9.77 0.86 -23.54
C ARG A 145 -10.92 0.21 -22.75
N GLY A 146 -10.98 0.48 -21.44
CA GLY A 146 -12.05 0.00 -20.57
C GLY A 146 -11.96 -1.50 -20.21
N ARG A 147 -10.81 -2.14 -20.41
CA ARG A 147 -10.55 -3.53 -20.02
C ARG A 147 -9.34 -3.60 -19.10
N ILE A 148 -9.34 -4.56 -18.19
CA ILE A 148 -8.15 -4.89 -17.39
C ILE A 148 -7.12 -5.51 -18.34
N ASP A 149 -6.04 -4.76 -18.55
CA ASP A 149 -4.95 -5.06 -19.50
C ASP A 149 -3.63 -5.27 -18.75
N SER A 150 -3.41 -4.49 -17.68
CA SER A 150 -2.33 -4.77 -16.72
C SER A 150 -2.90 -5.40 -15.45
N MET A 151 -2.69 -6.70 -15.30
CA MET A 151 -3.07 -7.43 -14.09
C MET A 151 -2.25 -6.98 -12.88
N VAL A 152 -0.98 -6.62 -13.10
CA VAL A 152 -0.06 -6.17 -12.04
C VAL A 152 -0.59 -4.89 -11.39
N GLU A 153 -0.97 -3.90 -12.17
CA GLU A 153 -1.52 -2.63 -11.64
C GLU A 153 -2.87 -2.83 -10.92
N TYR A 154 -3.68 -3.78 -11.41
CA TYR A 154 -4.91 -4.17 -10.72
C TYR A 154 -4.61 -4.80 -9.35
N HIS A 155 -3.56 -5.60 -9.26
CA HIS A 155 -3.10 -6.20 -8.01
C HIS A 155 -2.50 -5.18 -7.06
N ASP A 156 -1.76 -4.18 -7.54
CA ASP A 156 -1.23 -3.11 -6.68
C ASP A 156 -2.37 -2.32 -6.02
N SER A 157 -3.39 -1.94 -6.81
CA SER A 157 -4.63 -1.36 -6.28
C SER A 157 -5.23 -2.20 -5.16
N ARG A 158 -5.34 -3.51 -5.35
CA ARG A 158 -5.85 -4.44 -4.35
C ARG A 158 -4.96 -4.53 -3.11
N GLY A 159 -3.65 -4.61 -3.27
CA GLY A 159 -2.67 -4.69 -2.19
C GLY A 159 -2.73 -3.48 -1.26
N TYR A 160 -2.82 -2.28 -1.84
CA TYR A 160 -2.98 -1.05 -1.08
C TYR A 160 -4.25 -1.05 -0.23
N LEU A 161 -5.38 -1.53 -0.78
CA LEU A 161 -6.61 -1.65 0.00
C LEU A 161 -6.54 -2.72 1.11
N SER A 162 -5.76 -3.79 0.90
CA SER A 162 -5.50 -4.79 1.93
C SER A 162 -4.67 -4.20 3.08
N TYR A 163 -3.66 -3.38 2.78
CA TYR A 163 -2.92 -2.62 3.80
C TYR A 163 -3.87 -1.69 4.59
N VAL A 164 -4.71 -0.91 3.90
CA VAL A 164 -5.67 -0.01 4.55
C VAL A 164 -6.61 -0.78 5.48
N ALA A 165 -7.10 -1.96 5.07
CA ALA A 165 -7.92 -2.81 5.93
C ALA A 165 -7.20 -3.19 7.23
N GLN A 166 -5.93 -3.64 7.14
CA GLN A 166 -5.13 -3.99 8.31
C GLN A 166 -4.86 -2.79 9.21
N GLU A 167 -4.61 -1.61 8.63
CA GLU A 167 -4.39 -0.39 9.44
C GLU A 167 -5.67 0.02 10.18
N LEU A 168 -6.85 -0.08 9.54
CA LEU A 168 -8.13 0.15 10.22
C LEU A 168 -8.38 -0.85 11.36
N ASP A 169 -7.94 -2.11 11.22
CA ASP A 169 -8.04 -3.11 12.29
C ASP A 169 -7.12 -2.75 13.47
N ARG A 170 -5.88 -2.33 13.19
CA ARG A 170 -4.95 -1.83 14.21
C ARG A 170 -5.55 -0.62 14.94
N LEU A 171 -6.13 0.34 14.20
CA LEU A 171 -6.76 1.54 14.75
C LEU A 171 -7.97 1.19 15.62
N GLN A 172 -8.81 0.27 15.16
CA GLN A 172 -9.99 -0.18 15.89
C GLN A 172 -9.64 -0.80 17.24
N ALA A 173 -8.56 -1.57 17.31
CA ALA A 173 -8.09 -2.19 18.55
C ALA A 173 -7.67 -1.18 19.63
N ARG A 174 -7.34 0.06 19.25
CA ARG A 174 -6.93 1.16 20.16
C ARG A 174 -7.97 2.28 20.32
N ALA A 175 -9.07 2.23 19.57
CA ALA A 175 -10.08 3.29 19.56
C ALA A 175 -10.95 3.27 20.83
N ALA A 176 -10.64 4.17 21.77
CA ALA A 176 -11.37 4.27 23.04
C ALA A 176 -12.58 5.21 22.99
N ASP A 177 -12.52 6.28 22.18
CA ASP A 177 -13.56 7.31 22.16
C ASP A 177 -14.61 7.09 21.05
N PRO A 178 -15.88 7.48 21.26
CA PRO A 178 -16.94 7.30 20.25
C PRO A 178 -16.72 8.04 18.94
N ALA A 179 -16.01 9.18 18.94
CA ALA A 179 -15.78 9.96 17.73
C ALA A 179 -14.79 9.24 16.80
N GLY A 180 -13.69 8.72 17.36
CA GLY A 180 -12.74 7.87 16.66
C GLY A 180 -13.38 6.60 16.11
N GLN A 181 -14.19 5.90 16.91
CA GLN A 181 -14.93 4.72 16.45
C GLN A 181 -15.92 5.04 15.32
N GLY A 182 -16.61 6.19 15.41
CA GLY A 182 -17.51 6.67 14.36
C GLY A 182 -16.76 7.00 13.06
N LEU A 183 -15.57 7.60 13.16
CA LEU A 183 -14.71 7.89 12.01
C LEU A 183 -14.24 6.61 11.31
N LEU A 184 -13.75 5.63 12.09
CA LEU A 184 -13.34 4.32 11.57
C LEU A 184 -14.48 3.59 10.88
N THR A 185 -15.68 3.61 11.47
CA THR A 185 -16.88 2.98 10.88
C THR A 185 -17.23 3.59 9.54
N LYS A 186 -17.24 4.93 9.44
CA LYS A 186 -17.49 5.64 8.17
C LYS A 186 -16.45 5.26 7.12
N PHE A 187 -15.18 5.27 7.49
CA PHE A 187 -14.09 4.99 6.55
C PHE A 187 -14.09 3.53 6.07
N ARG A 188 -14.41 2.56 6.95
CA ARG A 188 -14.63 1.15 6.54
C ARG A 188 -15.73 1.01 5.50
N GLY A 189 -16.79 1.81 5.60
CA GLY A 189 -17.85 1.85 4.58
C GLY A 189 -17.34 2.31 3.21
N VAL A 190 -16.39 3.25 3.16
CA VAL A 190 -15.75 3.68 1.91
C VAL A 190 -14.78 2.61 1.40
N LEU A 191 -13.94 2.05 2.29
CA LEU A 191 -13.00 0.98 1.95
C LEU A 191 -13.72 -0.22 1.33
N ALA A 192 -14.86 -0.64 1.89
CA ALA A 192 -15.63 -1.76 1.36
C ALA A 192 -16.09 -1.52 -0.10
N LYS A 193 -16.46 -0.28 -0.45
CA LYS A 193 -16.80 0.09 -1.84
C LYS A 193 -15.59 0.00 -2.75
N ALA A 194 -14.43 0.50 -2.31
CA ALA A 194 -13.19 0.41 -3.07
C ALA A 194 -12.77 -1.05 -3.28
N GLN A 195 -12.80 -1.86 -2.22
CA GLN A 195 -12.45 -3.28 -2.29
C GLN A 195 -13.36 -4.03 -3.26
N TRP A 196 -14.67 -3.74 -3.26
CA TRP A 196 -15.61 -4.39 -4.17
C TRP A 196 -15.22 -4.27 -5.66
N ILE A 197 -14.58 -3.16 -6.05
CA ILE A 197 -14.11 -2.90 -7.42
C ILE A 197 -13.00 -3.88 -7.82
N VAL A 198 -12.11 -4.20 -6.87
CA VAL A 198 -10.93 -5.06 -7.06
C VAL A 198 -11.01 -6.38 -6.27
N VAL A 199 -12.23 -6.86 -5.96
CA VAL A 199 -12.45 -8.04 -5.09
C VAL A 199 -11.90 -9.34 -5.67
N PRO A 200 -12.03 -9.66 -6.98
CA PRO A 200 -11.43 -10.88 -7.52
C PRO A 200 -9.91 -10.78 -7.47
N LEU A 201 -9.25 -11.81 -6.92
CA LEU A 201 -7.79 -11.93 -7.03
C LEU A 201 -7.36 -12.15 -8.49
N LEU A 202 -8.17 -12.90 -9.25
CA LEU A 202 -7.94 -13.17 -10.67
C LEU A 202 -9.18 -12.72 -11.46
N PRO A 203 -9.33 -11.41 -11.75
CA PRO A 203 -10.45 -10.91 -12.53
C PRO A 203 -10.35 -11.38 -13.99
N GLY A 204 -11.50 -11.42 -14.68
CA GLY A 204 -11.52 -11.43 -16.14
C GLY A 204 -11.14 -10.05 -16.70
N SER A 205 -11.16 -9.88 -18.02
CA SER A 205 -10.82 -8.61 -18.67
C SER A 205 -11.87 -7.50 -18.47
N THR A 206 -13.09 -7.84 -18.06
CA THR A 206 -14.17 -6.87 -17.83
C THR A 206 -14.05 -6.27 -16.43
N PRO A 207 -13.79 -4.95 -16.29
CA PRO A 207 -13.75 -4.30 -14.99
C PRO A 207 -15.14 -4.21 -14.34
N ARG A 208 -15.18 -4.24 -13.00
CA ARG A 208 -16.42 -4.04 -12.23
C ARG A 208 -16.88 -2.58 -12.18
N ALA A 209 -15.95 -1.65 -12.35
CA ALA A 209 -16.22 -0.23 -12.32
C ALA A 209 -15.29 0.51 -13.30
N SER A 210 -15.71 1.69 -13.75
CA SER A 210 -14.84 2.62 -14.47
C SER A 210 -13.85 3.29 -13.51
N VAL A 211 -12.76 3.85 -14.05
CA VAL A 211 -11.84 4.71 -13.29
C VAL A 211 -12.58 5.86 -12.63
N ALA A 212 -13.55 6.47 -13.31
CA ALA A 212 -14.35 7.58 -12.76
C ALA A 212 -15.16 7.15 -11.52
N GLN A 213 -15.76 5.95 -11.55
CA GLN A 213 -16.47 5.41 -10.39
C GLN A 213 -15.53 5.13 -9.22
N TYR A 214 -14.33 4.60 -9.48
CA TYR A 214 -13.34 4.40 -8.42
C TYR A 214 -12.85 5.75 -7.85
N ARG A 215 -12.51 6.73 -8.70
CA ARG A 215 -12.12 8.07 -8.24
C ARG A 215 -13.22 8.76 -7.42
N ALA A 216 -14.49 8.51 -7.70
CA ALA A 216 -15.59 8.98 -6.86
C ALA A 216 -15.62 8.31 -5.47
N VAL A 217 -15.21 7.05 -5.36
CA VAL A 217 -15.03 6.37 -4.06
C VAL A 217 -13.81 6.93 -3.32
N ALA A 218 -12.69 7.17 -4.02
CA ALA A 218 -11.51 7.81 -3.42
C ALA A 218 -11.82 9.24 -2.92
N ALA A 219 -12.56 10.03 -3.69
CA ALA A 219 -13.04 11.33 -3.26
C ALA A 219 -13.94 11.24 -2.01
N GLN A 220 -14.77 10.20 -1.88
CA GLN A 220 -15.52 9.95 -0.64
C GLN A 220 -14.59 9.66 0.54
N ALA A 221 -13.49 8.93 0.35
CA ALA A 221 -12.50 8.70 1.41
C ALA A 221 -11.93 10.02 1.93
N ALA A 222 -11.60 10.94 1.02
CA ALA A 222 -11.10 12.27 1.36
C ALA A 222 -12.13 13.14 2.10
N THR A 223 -13.43 12.94 1.87
CA THR A 223 -14.47 13.65 2.66
C THR A 223 -14.65 13.10 4.07
N VAL A 224 -14.30 11.84 4.30
CA VAL A 224 -14.30 11.22 5.64
C VAL A 224 -13.03 11.63 6.39
N ALA A 225 -11.91 11.75 5.70
CA ALA A 225 -10.65 12.19 6.27
C ALA A 225 -10.75 13.63 6.83
N PRO A 226 -10.33 13.84 8.09
CA PRO A 226 -10.24 15.19 8.64
C PRO A 226 -9.24 16.03 7.84
N ARG A 227 -9.62 17.29 7.60
CA ARG A 227 -8.73 18.30 7.01
C ARG A 227 -7.51 18.55 7.89
#